data_AF-A0A520JM16-F1
#
_entry.id   AF-A0A520JM16-F1
#
_cell.length_a   1.000
_cell.length_b   1.000
_cell.length_c   1.000
_cell.angle_alpha   90.00
_cell.angle_beta   90.00
_cell.angle_gamma   90.00
#
_symmetry.space_group_name_H-M   'P 1'
#
loop_
_entity.id
_entity.type
_entity.pdbx_description
1 polymer ?
#
loop_
_entity_poly.entity_id
_entity_poly.type
_entity_poly.pdbx_seq_one_letter_code
_entity_poly.pdbx_strand_id
1 'polypeptide(L)' 'PTKASVGGMHGYDNMAPEMRALFISNGPAFVAGKTIPSFDNVAIEPLLRDLIGLPAEAGLDGTDAPFQKVLQR' A
#
# COMPACT_ATOMS: atom_id res chain seq x y z
N PRO A 1 -9.70 3.46 37.02
CA PRO A 1 -10.92 3.42 36.19
C PRO A 1 -11.44 1.98 36.03
N THR A 2 -12.69 1.70 36.47
CA THR A 2 -13.31 0.35 36.48
C THR A 2 -14.41 0.17 35.42
N LYS A 3 -14.50 1.06 34.43
CA LYS A 3 -15.48 0.94 33.34
C LYS A 3 -14.82 0.28 32.14
N ALA A 4 -15.32 -0.90 31.74
CA ALA A 4 -14.88 -1.54 30.49
C ALA A 4 -15.16 -0.59 29.31
N SER A 5 -14.12 -0.23 28.55
CA SER A 5 -14.28 0.55 27.34
C SER A 5 -14.52 -0.39 26.16
N VAL A 6 -15.65 -0.23 25.47
CA VAL A 6 -15.89 -0.86 24.17
C VAL A 6 -15.39 0.12 23.12
N GLY A 7 -14.09 0.05 22.81
CA GLY A 7 -13.44 0.92 21.83
C GLY A 7 -13.41 0.29 20.43
N GLY A 8 -12.81 0.99 19.47
CA GLY A 8 -12.41 0.38 18.19
C GLY A 8 -11.23 -0.57 18.40
N MET A 9 -11.23 -1.69 17.68
CA MET A 9 -10.17 -2.71 17.71
C MET A 9 -9.67 -2.98 16.28
N HIS A 10 -8.45 -3.50 16.16
CA HIS A 10 -7.82 -3.85 14.88
C HIS A 10 -6.98 -5.13 15.04
N GLY A 11 -6.42 -5.63 13.94
CA GLY A 11 -5.59 -6.85 13.92
C GLY A 11 -6.35 -8.14 13.62
N TYR A 12 -7.60 -8.02 13.14
CA TYR A 12 -8.37 -9.14 12.60
C TYR A 12 -7.91 -9.51 11.19
N ASP A 13 -8.65 -10.40 10.53
CA ASP A 13 -8.43 -10.78 9.12
C ASP A 13 -8.24 -9.55 8.23
N ASN A 14 -7.13 -9.49 7.50
CA ASN A 14 -6.79 -8.36 6.63
C ASN A 14 -7.72 -8.26 5.40
N MET A 15 -8.46 -9.33 5.08
CA MET A 15 -9.47 -9.32 4.02
C MET A 15 -10.80 -8.70 4.48
N ALA A 16 -10.99 -8.48 5.79
CA ALA A 16 -12.20 -7.87 6.32
C ALA A 16 -12.32 -6.40 5.82
N PRO A 17 -13.47 -5.97 5.27
CA PRO A 17 -13.64 -4.62 4.72
C PRO A 17 -13.28 -3.48 5.68
N GLU A 18 -13.51 -3.68 6.98
CA GLU A 18 -13.20 -2.76 8.09
C GLU A 18 -11.71 -2.67 8.42
N MET A 19 -10.89 -3.64 8.00
CA MET A 19 -9.43 -3.64 8.19
C MET A 19 -8.67 -3.01 7.01
N ARG A 20 -9.36 -2.60 5.95
CA ARG A 20 -8.72 -2.00 4.76
C ARG A 20 -8.13 -0.62 5.07
N ALA A 21 -6.88 -0.43 4.66
CA ALA A 21 -6.18 0.85 4.76
C ALA A 21 -6.38 1.73 3.51
N LEU A 22 -6.14 3.03 3.66
CA LEU A 22 -6.14 4.01 2.57
C LEU A 22 -4.73 4.14 1.97
N PHE A 23 -4.64 4.20 0.65
CA PHE A 23 -3.41 4.54 -0.08
C PHE A 23 -3.68 5.68 -1.06
N ILE A 24 -2.84 6.72 -1.01
CA ILE A 24 -2.88 7.88 -1.92
C ILE A 24 -1.44 8.20 -2.32
N SER A 25 -1.20 8.39 -3.61
CA SER A 25 0.07 8.91 -4.14
C SER A 25 -0.14 10.20 -4.93
N ASN A 26 0.79 11.14 -4.79
CA ASN A 26 0.83 12.39 -5.53
C ASN A 26 2.29 12.80 -5.72
N GLY A 27 2.71 12.96 -6.97
CA GLY A 27 4.08 13.34 -7.31
C GLY A 27 4.37 13.17 -8.80
N PRO A 28 5.52 13.69 -9.27
CA PRO A 28 5.88 13.69 -10.68
C PRO A 28 6.04 12.29 -11.28
N ALA A 29 6.34 11.29 -10.44
CA ALA A 29 6.48 9.91 -10.87
C ALA A 29 5.14 9.19 -11.13
N PHE A 30 3.99 9.79 -10.79
CA PHE A 30 2.68 9.15 -10.93
C PHE A 30 1.79 9.86 -11.96
N VAL A 31 0.98 9.08 -12.67
CA VAL A 31 -0.08 9.60 -13.54
C VAL A 31 -1.22 10.16 -12.68
N ALA A 32 -1.56 11.43 -12.87
CA ALA A 32 -2.61 12.10 -12.12
C ALA A 32 -4.02 11.56 -12.46
N GLY A 33 -4.93 11.62 -11.48
CA GLY A 33 -6.35 11.31 -11.67
C GLY A 33 -6.66 9.84 -11.94
N LYS A 34 -5.73 8.93 -11.62
CA LYS A 34 -5.94 7.48 -11.75
C LYS A 34 -6.32 6.85 -10.41
N THR A 35 -7.25 5.91 -10.47
CA THR A 35 -7.55 4.98 -9.38
C THR A 35 -7.16 3.58 -9.86
N ILE A 36 -6.44 2.85 -9.01
CA ILE A 36 -6.04 1.46 -9.27
C ILE A 36 -6.86 0.50 -8.40
N PRO A 37 -6.96 -0.80 -8.76
CA PRO A 37 -7.54 -1.81 -7.87
C PRO A 37 -6.84 -1.86 -6.51
N SER A 38 -7.50 -2.44 -5.51
CA SER A 38 -6.86 -2.75 -4.22
C SER A 38 -5.68 -3.68 -4.40
N PHE A 39 -4.69 -3.55 -3.52
CA PHE A 39 -3.46 -4.34 -3.53
C PHE A 39 -2.97 -4.55 -2.08
N ASP A 40 -2.11 -5.54 -1.88
CA ASP A 40 -1.51 -5.81 -0.57
C ASP A 40 -0.34 -4.86 -0.29
N ASN A 41 -0.22 -4.39 0.96
CA ASN A 41 0.78 -3.40 1.35
C ASN A 41 2.24 -3.85 1.13
N VAL A 42 2.50 -5.16 0.98
CA VAL A 42 3.83 -5.70 0.60
C VAL A 42 4.34 -5.18 -0.75
N ALA A 43 3.45 -4.65 -1.61
CA ALA A 43 3.84 -4.00 -2.86
C ALA A 43 4.48 -2.61 -2.67
N ILE A 44 4.37 -2.01 -1.48
CA ILE A 44 4.85 -0.64 -1.20
C ILE A 44 6.38 -0.57 -1.19
N GLU A 45 7.08 -1.54 -0.60
CA GLU A 45 8.55 -1.52 -0.58
C GLU A 45 9.13 -1.56 -2.01
N PRO A 46 8.76 -2.51 -2.89
CA PRO A 46 9.22 -2.51 -4.29
C PRO A 46 8.97 -1.18 -5.01
N LEU A 47 7.79 -0.57 -4.82
CA LEU A 47 7.45 0.74 -5.39
C LEU A 47 8.42 1.82 -4.89
N LEU A 48 8.64 1.91 -3.58
CA LEU A 48 9.51 2.93 -3.01
C LEU A 48 10.94 2.79 -3.51
N ARG A 49 11.43 1.55 -3.66
CA ARG A 49 12.78 1.28 -4.21
C ARG A 49 12.90 1.75 -5.65
N ASP A 50 11.91 1.50 -6.51
CA ASP A 50 11.87 2.03 -7.89
C ASP A 50 11.91 3.56 -7.89
N LEU A 51 11.04 4.20 -7.09
CA LEU A 51 10.92 5.66 -7.03
C LEU A 51 12.19 6.40 -6.58
N ILE A 52 12.99 5.79 -5.69
CA ILE A 52 14.21 6.40 -5.16
C ILE A 52 15.49 5.83 -5.78
N GLY A 53 15.38 4.96 -6.79
CA GLY A 53 16.52 4.39 -7.51
C GLY A 53 17.35 3.38 -6.71
N LEU A 54 16.74 2.67 -5.75
CA LEU A 54 17.39 1.55 -5.07
C LEU A 54 17.36 0.29 -5.94
N PRO A 55 18.37 -0.60 -5.83
CA PRO A 55 18.32 -1.90 -6.47
C PRO A 55 17.08 -2.68 -6.03
N ALA A 56 16.50 -3.45 -6.96
CA ALA A 56 15.47 -4.42 -6.63
C ALA A 56 15.99 -5.42 -5.58
N GLU A 57 15.13 -5.80 -4.63
CA GLU A 57 15.46 -6.77 -3.59
C GLU A 57 14.87 -8.13 -3.95
N ALA A 58 15.67 -9.18 -3.82
CA ALA A 58 15.20 -10.53 -4.01
C ALA A 58 14.53 -11.05 -2.73
N GLY A 59 13.48 -11.85 -2.87
CA GLY A 59 12.82 -12.50 -1.74
C GLY A 59 11.82 -11.62 -0.98
N LEU A 60 11.39 -10.49 -1.54
CA LEU A 60 10.24 -9.75 -1.04
C LEU A 60 8.94 -10.51 -1.30
N ASP A 61 7.98 -10.37 -0.39
CA ASP A 61 6.64 -10.97 -0.51
C ASP A 61 5.79 -10.29 -1.61
N GLY A 62 6.18 -9.10 -2.06
CA GLY A 62 5.44 -8.28 -3.03
C GLY A 62 6.27 -7.83 -4.23
N THR A 63 5.58 -7.29 -5.23
CA THR A 63 6.18 -6.64 -6.42
C THR A 63 5.52 -5.29 -6.67
N ASP A 64 6.16 -4.42 -7.46
CA ASP A 64 5.62 -3.12 -7.86
C ASP A 64 4.53 -3.22 -8.97
N ALA A 65 4.19 -4.44 -9.39
CA ALA A 65 3.24 -4.71 -10.48
C ALA A 65 1.91 -3.92 -10.41
N PRO A 66 1.30 -3.68 -9.23
CA PRO A 66 0.09 -2.85 -9.15
C PRO A 66 0.26 -1.42 -9.69
N PHE A 67 1.49 -0.88 -9.66
CA PHE A 67 1.77 0.52 -9.96
C PHE A 67 2.35 0.75 -11.37
N GLN A 68 2.85 -0.29 -12.04
CA GLN A 68 3.57 -0.16 -13.31
C GLN A 68 2.80 0.59 -14.41
N LYS A 69 1.45 0.52 -14.42
CA LYS A 69 0.59 1.22 -15.40
C LYS A 69 0.26 2.66 -15.02
N VAL A 70 0.67 3.12 -13.84
CA VAL A 70 0.42 4.46 -13.32
C VAL A 70 1.69 5.21 -12.93
N LEU A 71 2.87 4.66 -13.27
CA LEU A 71 4.15 5.37 -13.18
C LEU A 71 4.42 6.15 -14.49
N GLN A 72 4.96 7.36 -14.35
CA GLN A 72 5.50 8.17 -15.44
C GLN A 72 6.95 7.72 -15.65
N ARG A 73 7.21 6.94 -16.70
CA ARG A 73 8.55 6.51 -17.11
C ARG A 73 8.98 7.27 -18.37
#